data_AF-A0A662DI90-F1
#
_entry.id   AF-A0A662DI90-F1
#
_cell.length_a   1.000
_cell.length_b   1.000
_cell.length_c   1.000
_cell.angle_alpha   90.00
_cell.angle_beta   90.00
_cell.angle_gamma   90.00
#
_symmetry.space_group_name_H-M   'P 1'
#
loop_
_entity.id
_entity.type
_entity.pdbx_description
1 polymer ?
#
loop_
_entity_poly.entity_id
_entity_poly.type
_entity_poly.pdbx_seq_one_letter_code
_entity_poly.pdbx_strand_id
1 'polypeptide(L)'
;MAYRAEYIWIDGKKPTALLRSKTKVLPDGAEIPVWGFDGSSTEQAPGNRSDCVLNPVKVVSDPIRGGDDVLVMCEVLNVDMTPHETNTRAGAVAALEKYGDQEPWFGLEQEYTFYKDGRPHGWPIGGFPAQQGGYYCGIGADEIW
;
A
#
# COMPACT_ATOMS: atom_id res chain seq x y z
N MET A 1 25.86 -8.19 3.23
CA MET A 1 25.13 -9.37 2.71
C MET A 1 24.07 -8.91 1.72
N ALA A 2 23.55 -9.77 0.84
CA ALA A 2 22.40 -9.39 0.01
C ALA A 2 21.16 -9.11 0.90
N TYR A 3 20.33 -8.16 0.51
CA TYR A 3 19.11 -7.77 1.22
C TYR A 3 17.87 -7.84 0.31
N ARG A 4 16.67 -7.88 0.91
CA ARG A 4 15.39 -7.97 0.21
C ARG A 4 14.67 -6.63 0.24
N ALA A 5 14.19 -6.21 -0.91
CA ALA A 5 13.36 -5.02 -1.08
C ALA A 5 11.96 -5.41 -1.56
N GLU A 6 10.93 -5.22 -0.72
CA GLU A 6 9.53 -5.41 -1.10
C GLU A 6 9.01 -4.15 -1.77
N TYR A 7 8.88 -4.18 -3.10
CA TYR A 7 8.30 -3.06 -3.85
C TYR A 7 6.79 -3.13 -3.71
N ILE A 8 6.18 -2.05 -3.21
CA ILE A 8 4.75 -1.91 -2.96
C ILE A 8 4.21 -0.77 -3.83
N TRP A 9 3.09 -1.00 -4.51
CA TRP A 9 2.41 0.01 -5.32
C TRP A 9 0.88 -0.15 -5.30
N ILE A 10 0.18 0.84 -5.83
CA ILE A 10 -1.28 0.86 -5.95
C ILE A 10 -1.67 0.53 -7.40
N ASP A 11 -2.64 -0.38 -7.57
CA ASP A 11 -3.13 -0.81 -8.88
C ASP A 11 -4.19 0.11 -9.50
N GLY A 12 -4.78 -0.31 -10.62
CA GLY A 12 -5.80 0.44 -11.35
C GLY A 12 -7.24 -0.01 -11.10
N LYS A 13 -7.50 -0.89 -10.13
CA LYS A 13 -8.85 -1.40 -9.89
C LYS A 13 -9.82 -0.29 -9.53
N LYS A 14 -11.07 -0.47 -9.96
CA LYS A 14 -12.20 0.41 -9.66
C LYS A 14 -13.33 -0.40 -9.00
N PRO A 15 -14.12 0.20 -8.09
CA PRO A 15 -14.04 1.61 -7.66
C PRO A 15 -12.89 1.90 -6.70
N THR A 16 -12.30 0.88 -6.07
CA THR A 16 -11.21 1.02 -5.10
C THR A 16 -9.98 0.30 -5.62
N ALA A 17 -8.89 1.06 -5.75
CA ALA A 17 -7.59 0.49 -6.10
C ALA A 17 -7.03 -0.34 -4.93
N LEU A 18 -6.21 -1.34 -5.25
CA LEU A 18 -5.62 -2.26 -4.27
C LEU A 18 -4.10 -2.14 -4.23
N LEU A 19 -3.53 -2.52 -3.07
CA LEU A 19 -2.09 -2.72 -2.92
C LEU A 19 -1.62 -3.97 -3.67
N ARG A 20 -0.44 -3.86 -4.28
CA ARG A 20 0.31 -4.95 -4.92
C ARG A 20 1.74 -4.91 -4.42
N SER A 21 2.40 -6.06 -4.39
CA SER A 21 3.81 -6.12 -4.00
C SER A 21 4.60 -7.23 -4.70
N LYS A 22 5.92 -7.07 -4.75
CA LYS A 22 6.87 -8.14 -5.10
C LYS A 22 8.27 -7.84 -4.57
N THR A 23 9.05 -8.89 -4.33
CA THR A 23 10.38 -8.78 -3.74
C THR A 23 11.49 -8.76 -4.79
N LYS A 24 12.42 -7.81 -4.67
CA LYS A 24 13.74 -7.83 -5.33
C LYS A 24 14.80 -8.26 -4.32
N VAL A 25 15.73 -9.13 -4.73
CA VAL A 25 16.95 -9.40 -3.94
C VAL A 25 18.06 -8.53 -4.50
N LEU A 26 18.72 -7.76 -3.65
CA LEU A 26 19.75 -6.79 -4.01
C LEU A 26 21.07 -7.13 -3.32
N PRO A 27 22.23 -6.89 -3.96
CA PRO A 27 23.52 -6.99 -3.30
C PRO A 27 23.63 -6.02 -2.12
N ASP A 28 24.55 -6.32 -1.21
CA ASP A 28 24.88 -5.42 -0.10
C ASP A 28 25.27 -4.02 -0.61
N GLY A 29 24.76 -2.97 0.03
CA GLY A 29 25.04 -1.58 -0.33
C GLY A 29 24.52 -1.13 -1.70
N ALA A 30 23.80 -1.97 -2.44
CA ALA A 30 23.20 -1.58 -3.71
C ALA A 30 22.07 -0.57 -3.47
N GLU A 31 22.05 0.52 -4.25
CA GLU A 31 20.92 1.44 -4.30
C GLU A 31 19.67 0.74 -4.82
N ILE A 32 18.49 1.25 -4.43
CA ILE A 32 17.20 0.70 -4.82
C ILE A 32 16.84 1.19 -6.23
N PRO A 33 16.88 0.33 -7.26
CA PRO A 33 16.66 0.78 -8.63
C PRO A 33 15.17 0.99 -8.93
N VAL A 34 14.88 1.71 -10.02
CA VAL A 34 13.57 1.59 -10.68
C VAL A 34 13.34 0.14 -11.11
N TRP A 35 12.07 -0.26 -11.16
CA TRP A 35 11.71 -1.60 -11.62
C TRP A 35 10.50 -1.54 -12.53
N GLY A 36 10.07 -2.68 -13.08
CA GLY A 36 8.93 -2.76 -13.98
C GLY A 36 8.00 -3.90 -13.57
N PHE A 37 6.74 -3.83 -13.96
CA PHE A 37 5.75 -4.88 -13.78
C PHE A 37 4.78 -4.94 -14.96
N ASP A 38 4.08 -6.07 -15.08
CA ASP A 38 3.02 -6.26 -16.07
C ASP A 38 1.70 -5.63 -15.56
N GLY A 39 1.36 -4.47 -16.09
CA GLY A 39 0.15 -3.71 -15.78
C GLY A 39 -1.15 -4.34 -16.27
N SER A 40 -1.10 -5.34 -17.15
CA SER A 40 -2.30 -6.04 -17.62
C SER A 40 -2.95 -6.89 -16.52
N SER A 41 -2.15 -7.33 -15.56
CA SER A 41 -2.61 -8.10 -14.38
C SER A 41 -3.13 -7.21 -13.24
N THR A 42 -3.11 -5.89 -13.42
CA THR A 42 -3.40 -4.91 -12.36
C THR A 42 -4.35 -3.80 -12.81
N GLU A 43 -5.04 -3.95 -13.94
CA GLU A 43 -5.94 -2.94 -14.54
C GLU A 43 -5.22 -1.62 -14.86
N GLN A 44 -3.93 -1.69 -15.21
CA GLN A 44 -3.11 -0.51 -15.50
C GLN A 44 -2.66 -0.46 -16.96
N ALA A 45 -2.80 -1.53 -17.72
CA ALA A 45 -2.42 -1.52 -19.13
C ALA A 45 -3.15 -2.61 -19.94
N PRO A 46 -3.34 -2.42 -21.26
CA PRO A 46 -3.83 -3.49 -22.12
C PRO A 46 -2.74 -4.55 -22.34
N GLY A 47 -3.15 -5.81 -22.57
CA GLY A 47 -2.21 -6.93 -22.70
C GLY A 47 -1.19 -6.84 -23.85
N ASN A 48 -1.42 -6.00 -24.88
CA ASN A 48 -0.49 -5.83 -26.00
C ASN A 48 0.58 -4.75 -25.76
N ARG A 49 0.46 -3.95 -24.69
CA ARG A 49 1.43 -2.94 -24.26
C ARG A 49 1.31 -2.77 -22.74
N SER A 50 1.85 -3.74 -22.00
CA SER A 50 1.52 -3.89 -20.59
C SER A 50 2.59 -3.44 -19.61
N ASP A 51 3.76 -3.00 -20.07
CA ASP A 51 4.84 -2.57 -19.19
C ASP A 51 4.49 -1.27 -18.43
N CYS A 52 4.60 -1.33 -17.11
CA CYS A 52 4.55 -0.18 -16.21
C CYS A 52 5.83 -0.10 -15.38
N VAL A 53 6.21 1.11 -14.96
CA VAL A 53 7.44 1.38 -14.20
C VAL A 53 7.09 1.66 -12.73
N LEU A 54 7.88 1.07 -11.82
CA LEU A 54 7.89 1.35 -10.39
C LEU A 54 9.06 2.29 -10.10
N ASN A 55 8.73 3.51 -9.66
CA ASN A 55 9.71 4.49 -9.19
C ASN A 55 9.68 4.55 -7.65
N PRO A 56 10.76 4.17 -6.94
CA PRO A 56 10.84 4.26 -5.49
C PRO A 56 10.63 5.70 -4.98
N VAL A 57 9.74 5.88 -4.00
CA VAL A 57 9.44 7.21 -3.41
C VAL A 57 9.59 7.25 -1.90
N LYS A 58 9.54 6.11 -1.22
CA LYS A 58 9.81 5.99 0.22
C LYS A 58 10.35 4.60 0.53
N VAL A 59 11.36 4.57 1.38
CA VAL A 59 12.00 3.35 1.88
C VAL A 59 11.89 3.35 3.40
N VAL A 60 11.50 2.20 3.97
CA VAL A 60 11.48 1.95 5.41
C VAL A 60 11.95 0.53 5.67
N SER A 61 12.41 0.24 6.89
CA SER A 61 12.77 -1.13 7.29
C SER A 61 11.55 -2.07 7.23
N ASP A 62 11.76 -3.31 6.81
CA ASP A 62 10.74 -4.36 6.81
C ASP A 62 10.61 -4.95 8.23
N PRO A 63 9.50 -4.69 8.96
CA PRO A 63 9.35 -5.13 10.34
C PRO A 63 9.06 -6.63 10.47
N ILE A 64 8.67 -7.30 9.40
CA ILE A 64 8.35 -8.73 9.39
C ILE A 64 9.62 -9.53 9.11
N ARG A 65 10.39 -9.12 8.09
CA ARG A 65 11.63 -9.80 7.72
C ARG A 65 12.81 -9.43 8.62
N GLY A 66 12.86 -8.19 9.08
CA GLY A 66 13.93 -7.67 9.94
C GLY A 66 15.29 -7.56 9.23
N GLY A 67 16.32 -7.24 10.01
CA GLY A 67 17.68 -7.05 9.50
C GLY A 67 17.78 -5.87 8.54
N ASP A 68 18.50 -6.05 7.43
CA ASP A 68 18.74 -5.03 6.40
C ASP A 68 17.63 -4.99 5.33
N ASP A 69 16.56 -5.76 5.49
CA ASP A 69 15.46 -5.83 4.53
C ASP A 69 14.54 -4.59 4.62
N VAL A 70 13.96 -4.20 3.49
CA VAL A 70 13.22 -2.95 3.34
C VAL A 70 11.88 -3.12 2.63
N LEU A 71 10.94 -2.26 2.99
CA LEU A 71 9.73 -1.98 2.21
C LEU A 71 9.97 -0.72 1.36
N VAL A 72 9.60 -0.80 0.09
CA VAL A 72 9.81 0.25 -0.91
C VAL A 72 8.47 0.67 -1.48
N MET A 73 7.90 1.76 -0.97
CA MET A 73 6.72 2.36 -1.59
C MET A 73 7.12 3.00 -2.92
N CYS A 74 6.40 2.65 -3.97
CA CYS A 74 6.65 3.13 -5.32
C CYS A 74 5.46 3.91 -5.85
N GLU A 75 5.75 4.91 -6.68
CA GLU A 75 4.76 5.45 -7.61
C GLU A 75 4.83 4.71 -8.94
N VAL A 76 3.73 4.73 -9.69
CA VAL A 76 3.64 4.07 -11.00
C VAL A 76 3.83 5.10 -12.10
N LEU A 77 4.73 4.81 -13.03
CA LEU A 77 5.02 5.64 -14.20
C LEU A 77 4.78 4.82 -15.49
N ASN A 78 4.56 5.54 -16.58
CA ASN A 78 4.65 5.00 -17.93
C ASN A 78 6.13 4.71 -18.28
N VAL A 79 6.36 3.98 -19.38
CA VAL A 79 7.71 3.65 -19.87
C VAL A 79 8.54 4.88 -20.28
N ASP A 80 7.88 6.01 -20.57
CA ASP A 80 8.50 7.30 -20.86
C ASP A 80 8.78 8.13 -19.58
N MET A 81 8.62 7.50 -18.40
CA MET A 81 8.79 8.10 -17.08
C MET A 81 7.77 9.19 -16.71
N THR A 82 6.72 9.37 -17.50
CA THR A 82 5.59 10.23 -17.11
C THR A 82 4.72 9.54 -16.06
N PRO A 83 4.02 10.27 -15.17
CA PRO A 83 3.08 9.66 -14.23
C PRO A 83 2.02 8.82 -14.93
N HIS A 84 1.83 7.59 -14.48
CA HIS A 84 0.75 6.73 -14.96
C HIS A 84 -0.61 7.35 -14.59
N GLU A 85 -1.68 7.09 -15.36
CA GLU A 85 -3.01 7.69 -15.09
C GLU A 85 -3.58 7.33 -13.70
N THR A 86 -3.16 6.19 -13.14
CA THR A 86 -3.56 5.74 -11.79
C THR A 86 -2.70 6.35 -10.67
N ASN A 87 -1.65 7.11 -11.01
CA ASN A 87 -0.73 7.71 -10.06
C ASN A 87 -1.33 8.98 -9.45
N THR A 88 -2.03 8.82 -8.33
CA THR A 88 -2.60 9.95 -7.57
C THR A 88 -1.55 10.71 -6.75
N ARG A 89 -0.37 10.14 -6.53
CA ARG A 89 0.73 10.79 -5.79
C ARG A 89 1.28 12.01 -6.54
N ALA A 90 1.38 11.94 -7.87
CA ALA A 90 1.90 13.04 -8.68
C ALA A 90 1.15 14.36 -8.45
N GLY A 91 -0.19 14.30 -8.33
CA GLY A 91 -1.01 15.46 -7.99
C GLY A 91 -0.75 16.00 -6.57
N ALA A 92 -0.54 15.10 -5.59
CA ALA A 92 -0.20 15.49 -4.23
C ALA A 92 1.17 16.18 -4.14
N VAL A 93 2.17 15.69 -4.88
CA VAL A 93 3.50 16.33 -4.96
C VAL A 93 3.39 17.72 -5.58
N ALA A 94 2.68 17.88 -6.70
CA ALA A 94 2.48 19.18 -7.32
C ALA A 94 1.77 20.19 -6.40
N ALA A 95 0.81 19.72 -5.58
CA ALA A 95 0.16 20.56 -4.58
C ALA A 95 1.13 20.98 -3.46
N LEU A 96 1.97 20.05 -2.99
CA LEU A 96 2.98 20.33 -1.97
C LEU A 96 4.06 21.29 -2.48
N GLU A 97 4.50 21.16 -3.72
CA GLU A 97 5.45 22.11 -4.33
C GLU A 97 4.87 23.53 -4.41
N LYS A 98 3.56 23.65 -4.67
CA LYS A 98 2.88 24.93 -4.80
C LYS A 98 2.58 25.62 -3.47
N TYR A 99 2.26 24.85 -2.43
CA TYR A 99 1.73 25.38 -1.16
C TYR A 99 2.50 24.91 0.08
N GLY A 100 3.65 24.26 -0.09
CA GLY A 100 4.41 23.65 0.99
C GLY A 100 5.07 24.64 1.94
N ASP A 101 5.22 25.90 1.53
CA ASP A 101 5.66 27.02 2.36
C ASP A 101 4.69 27.33 3.50
N GLN A 102 3.44 26.85 3.43
CA GLN A 102 2.45 26.95 4.51
C GLN A 102 2.58 25.83 5.55
N GLU A 103 3.53 24.91 5.38
CA GLU A 103 3.79 23.79 6.29
C GLU A 103 2.52 23.00 6.66
N PRO A 104 1.74 22.48 5.67
CA PRO A 104 0.46 21.85 5.96
C PRO A 104 0.59 20.52 6.73
N TRP A 105 -0.26 20.32 7.72
CA TRP A 105 -0.32 19.09 8.54
C TRP A 105 -1.63 18.35 8.33
N PHE A 106 -1.56 17.01 8.30
CA PHE A 106 -2.71 16.14 8.10
C PHE A 106 -2.74 15.05 9.18
N GLY A 107 -3.90 14.86 9.80
CA GLY A 107 -4.20 13.71 10.64
C GLY A 107 -5.24 12.83 9.93
N LEU A 108 -4.99 11.51 9.88
CA LEU A 108 -5.88 10.54 9.26
C LEU A 108 -6.22 9.45 10.27
N GLU A 109 -7.51 9.24 10.50
CA GLU A 109 -8.03 8.21 11.42
C GLU A 109 -8.46 7.00 10.59
N GLN A 110 -7.54 6.03 10.41
CA GLN A 110 -7.82 4.83 9.63
C GLN A 110 -8.55 3.79 10.50
N GLU A 111 -9.87 3.74 10.39
CA GLU A 111 -10.67 2.62 10.91
C GLU A 111 -10.60 1.39 10.00
N TYR A 112 -10.77 0.21 10.58
CA TYR A 112 -10.90 -1.05 9.84
C TYR A 112 -11.66 -2.08 10.68
N THR A 113 -12.22 -3.11 10.01
CA THR A 113 -12.92 -4.22 10.67
C THR A 113 -12.22 -5.52 10.34
N PHE A 114 -11.86 -6.30 11.36
CA PHE A 114 -11.32 -7.65 11.13
C PHE A 114 -12.41 -8.58 10.62
N TYR A 115 -12.06 -9.41 9.64
CA TYR A 115 -12.94 -10.44 9.09
C TYR A 115 -12.26 -11.80 9.16
N LYS A 116 -13.07 -12.84 9.39
CA LYS A 116 -12.67 -14.23 9.33
C LYS A 116 -13.79 -15.06 8.71
N ASP A 117 -13.47 -15.93 7.76
CA ASP A 117 -14.43 -16.81 7.08
C ASP A 117 -15.69 -16.08 6.55
N GLY A 118 -15.52 -14.88 5.98
CA GLY A 118 -16.62 -14.12 5.35
C GLY A 118 -17.54 -13.34 6.29
N ARG A 119 -17.21 -13.22 7.58
CA ARG A 119 -17.95 -12.43 8.58
C ARG A 119 -16.99 -11.60 9.44
N PRO A 120 -17.47 -10.55 10.15
CA PRO A 120 -16.63 -9.85 11.12
C PRO A 120 -16.09 -10.83 12.17
N HIS A 121 -14.83 -10.65 12.56
CA HIS A 121 -14.25 -11.44 13.63
C HIS A 121 -15.00 -11.17 14.95
N GLY A 122 -15.06 -12.16 15.85
CA GLY A 122 -15.90 -12.11 17.05
C GLY A 122 -17.41 -12.35 16.85
N TRP A 123 -17.96 -12.21 15.64
CA TRP A 123 -19.39 -12.41 15.43
C TRP A 123 -19.80 -13.89 15.48
N PRO A 124 -20.97 -14.22 16.07
CA PRO A 124 -21.50 -15.58 16.08
C PRO A 124 -21.85 -16.02 14.65
N ILE A 125 -21.73 -17.32 14.39
CA ILE A 125 -22.10 -17.89 13.09
C ILE A 125 -23.61 -17.71 12.89
N GLY A 126 -23.99 -17.03 11.81
CA GLY A 126 -25.40 -16.80 11.46
C GLY A 126 -26.15 -15.82 12.35
N GLY A 127 -25.45 -15.02 13.16
CA GLY A 127 -26.08 -14.07 14.09
C GLY A 127 -25.32 -12.75 14.24
N PHE A 128 -25.74 -11.98 15.23
CA PHE A 128 -25.17 -10.69 15.61
C PHE A 128 -24.62 -10.77 17.04
N PRO A 129 -23.58 -9.99 17.38
CA PRO A 129 -23.15 -9.83 18.77
C PRO A 129 -24.16 -8.99 19.55
N ALA A 130 -23.85 -8.68 20.82
CA ALA A 130 -24.63 -7.72 21.60
C ALA A 130 -24.67 -6.33 20.93
N GLN A 131 -25.59 -5.48 21.36
CA GLN A 131 -25.68 -4.11 20.85
C GLN A 131 -24.39 -3.32 21.12
N GLN A 132 -24.13 -2.31 20.28
CA GLN A 132 -22.97 -1.43 20.45
C GLN A 132 -23.03 -0.70 21.80
N GLY A 133 -21.87 -0.59 22.45
CA GLY A 133 -21.70 0.06 23.75
C GLY A 133 -20.34 -0.24 24.35
N GLY A 134 -20.11 -1.49 24.77
CA GLY A 134 -18.86 -1.91 25.42
C GLY A 134 -17.64 -2.02 24.49
N TYR A 135 -17.83 -2.06 23.17
CA TYR A 135 -16.73 -2.32 22.23
C TYR A 135 -15.72 -1.18 22.09
N TYR A 136 -16.18 0.08 22.21
CA TYR A 136 -15.29 1.24 22.04
C TYR A 136 -14.34 1.34 23.24
N CYS A 137 -13.04 1.20 22.99
CA CYS A 137 -12.00 1.13 24.04
C CYS A 137 -12.28 0.05 25.11
N GLY A 138 -13.02 -1.01 24.74
CA GLY A 138 -13.37 -2.13 25.62
C GLY A 138 -12.18 -3.02 26.00
N ILE A 139 -12.38 -3.88 26.99
CA ILE A 139 -11.37 -4.84 27.45
C ILE A 139 -12.01 -6.14 27.90
N GLY A 140 -11.36 -7.23 27.52
CA GLY A 140 -11.68 -8.57 27.99
C GLY A 140 -11.95 -9.53 26.84
N ALA A 141 -12.23 -10.77 27.20
CA ALA A 141 -13.03 -11.63 26.34
C ALA A 141 -14.41 -10.95 26.10
N ASP A 142 -15.48 -11.54 25.61
CA ASP A 142 -16.80 -10.88 25.43
C ASP A 142 -16.91 -9.57 24.57
N GLU A 143 -15.95 -8.63 24.57
CA GLU A 143 -15.97 -7.31 23.92
C GLU A 143 -14.96 -7.16 22.76
N ILE A 144 -13.75 -7.73 22.85
CA ILE A 144 -12.65 -7.50 21.87
C ILE A 144 -12.12 -8.78 21.18
N TRP A 145 -12.97 -9.80 21.01
CA TRP A 145 -12.60 -11.05 20.32
C TRP A 145 -12.55 -10.95 18.81
#